data_AF-A0A521I7K7-F1
#
_entry.id   AF-A0A521I7K7-F1
#
_cell.length_a   1.000
_cell.length_b   1.000
_cell.length_c   1.000
_cell.angle_alpha   90.00
_cell.angle_beta   90.00
_cell.angle_gamma   90.00
#
_symmetry.space_group_name_H-M   'P 1'
#
loop_
_entity.id
_entity.type
_entity.pdbx_description
1 polymer ?
#
loop_
_entity_poly.entity_id
_entity_poly.type
_entity_poly.pdbx_seq_one_letter_code
_entity_poly.pdbx_strand_id
1 'polypeptide(L)'
;MAATALPTFGAWMKTQRLACDLTQKELASQVQCAEITIRKIEADQLRPSKRLARALLQKLHIPQSDKPALLELARRRTRNPFLKKIVQTD
;
A
#
# COMPACT_ATOMS: atom_id res chain seq x y z
N MET A 1 7.93 10.27 25.17
CA MET A 1 8.74 9.77 24.04
C MET A 1 7.96 8.62 23.39
N ALA A 2 7.06 8.93 22.46
CA ALA A 2 6.25 7.89 21.80
C ALA A 2 7.15 7.10 20.85
N ALA A 3 7.14 5.77 20.98
CA ALA A 3 7.79 4.88 20.03
C ALA A 3 7.13 5.11 18.66
N THR A 4 7.82 5.80 17.76
CA THR A 4 7.39 5.92 16.37
C THR A 4 7.50 4.53 15.77
N ALA A 5 6.43 3.74 15.88
CA ALA A 5 6.34 2.46 15.18
C ALA A 5 6.63 2.74 13.71
N LEU A 6 7.57 2.00 13.12
CA LEU A 6 7.87 2.15 11.70
C LEU A 6 6.54 2.06 10.94
N PRO A 7 6.20 3.06 10.11
CA PRO A 7 4.92 3.06 9.43
C PRO A 7 4.84 1.80 8.56
N THR A 8 3.71 1.11 8.64
CA THR A 8 3.42 0.01 7.71
C THR A 8 3.46 0.52 6.27
N PHE A 9 3.57 -0.38 5.29
CA PHE A 9 3.57 0.02 3.89
C PHE A 9 2.30 0.82 3.54
N GLY A 10 1.12 0.39 4.02
CA GLY A 10 -0.14 1.08 3.77
C GLY A 10 -0.16 2.51 4.32
N ALA A 11 0.24 2.69 5.58
CA ALA A 11 0.30 4.00 6.22
C ALA A 11 1.32 4.94 5.54
N TRP A 12 2.50 4.43 5.19
CA TRP A 12 3.50 5.16 4.44
C TRP A 12 2.97 5.57 3.06
N MET A 13 2.35 4.65 2.32
CA MET A 13 1.81 4.90 0.98
C MET A 13 0.73 5.98 1.00
N LYS A 14 -0.15 5.98 2.01
CA LYS A 14 -1.15 7.03 2.19
C LYS A 14 -0.49 8.41 2.36
N THR A 15 0.58 8.48 3.14
CA THR A 15 1.33 9.73 3.37
C THR A 15 1.95 10.24 2.07
N GLN A 16 2.58 9.36 1.28
CA GLN A 16 3.15 9.72 -0.01
C GLN A 16 2.09 10.18 -1.01
N ARG A 17 0.95 9.47 -1.08
CA ARG A 17 -0.15 9.86 -1.98
C ARG A 17 -0.66 11.26 -1.68
N LEU A 18 -0.86 11.59 -0.40
CA LEU A 18 -1.31 12.91 0.02
C LEU A 18 -0.25 13.99 -0.26
N ALA A 19 1.04 13.68 -0.11
CA ALA A 19 2.12 14.60 -0.46
C ALA A 19 2.18 14.89 -1.98
N CYS A 20 1.67 13.98 -2.81
CA CYS A 20 1.49 14.20 -4.25
C CYS A 20 0.15 14.84 -4.63
N ASP A 21 -0.69 15.23 -3.66
CA ASP A 21 -2.05 15.78 -3.85
C ASP A 21 -2.97 14.87 -4.69
N LEU A 22 -2.83 13.55 -4.52
CA LEU A 22 -3.65 12.56 -5.24
C LEU A 22 -4.75 12.02 -4.33
N THR A 23 -5.95 11.83 -4.87
CA THR A 23 -7.00 10.98 -4.27
C THR A 23 -6.70 9.49 -4.45
N GLN A 24 -7.37 8.63 -3.69
CA GLN A 24 -7.25 7.16 -3.88
C GLN A 24 -7.66 6.75 -5.30
N LYS A 25 -8.70 7.39 -5.85
CA LYS A 25 -9.19 7.15 -7.21
C LYS A 25 -8.16 7.53 -8.27
N GLU A 26 -7.55 8.71 -8.16
CA GLU A 26 -6.54 9.17 -9.12
C GLU A 26 -5.31 8.28 -9.13
N LEU A 27 -4.80 7.90 -7.96
CA LEU A 27 -3.67 6.97 -7.88
C LEU A 27 -4.05 5.61 -8.48
N ALA A 28 -5.27 5.11 -8.21
CA ALA A 28 -5.76 3.86 -8.78
C ALA A 28 -5.81 3.91 -10.31
N SER A 29 -6.31 5.02 -10.88
CA SER A 29 -6.31 5.25 -12.32
C SER A 29 -4.90 5.25 -12.91
N GLN A 30 -3.93 5.90 -12.25
CA GLN A 30 -2.55 5.97 -12.72
C GLN A 30 -1.83 4.61 -12.73
N VAL A 31 -2.20 3.69 -11.84
CA VAL A 31 -1.65 2.32 -11.79
C VAL A 31 -2.58 1.26 -12.37
N GLN A 32 -3.67 1.68 -13.02
CA GLN A 32 -4.66 0.83 -13.68
C GLN A 32 -5.25 -0.26 -12.76
N CYS A 33 -5.71 0.14 -11.57
CA CYS A 33 -6.43 -0.74 -10.66
C CYS A 33 -7.72 -0.09 -10.16
N ALA A 34 -8.55 -0.88 -9.46
CA ALA A 34 -9.74 -0.34 -8.80
C ALA A 34 -9.35 0.50 -7.58
N GLU A 35 -10.13 1.55 -7.29
CA GLU A 35 -9.94 2.41 -6.09
C GLU A 35 -9.92 1.60 -4.79
N ILE A 36 -10.80 0.60 -4.68
CA ILE A 36 -10.86 -0.30 -3.52
C ILE A 36 -9.54 -1.06 -3.30
N THR A 37 -8.75 -1.32 -4.34
CA THR A 37 -7.43 -1.92 -4.22
C THR A 37 -6.48 -0.98 -3.48
N ILE A 38 -6.43 0.30 -3.87
CA ILE A 38 -5.63 1.33 -3.19
C ILE A 38 -6.08 1.48 -1.73
N ARG A 39 -7.40 1.58 -1.49
CA ARG A 39 -7.96 1.66 -0.15
C ARG A 39 -7.55 0.50 0.75
N LYS A 40 -7.60 -0.74 0.24
CA LYS A 40 -7.19 -1.94 0.99
C LYS A 40 -5.69 -2.02 1.21
N ILE A 41 -4.87 -1.51 0.29
CA ILE A 41 -3.41 -1.44 0.48
C ILE A 41 -3.08 -0.40 1.56
N GLU A 42 -3.68 0.79 1.51
CA GLU A 42 -3.48 1.84 2.53
C GLU A 42 -3.94 1.42 3.92
N ALA A 43 -4.94 0.55 4.01
CA ALA A 43 -5.42 -0.04 5.25
C ALA A 43 -4.65 -1.32 5.67
N ASP A 44 -3.57 -1.67 4.96
CA ASP A 44 -2.78 -2.89 5.17
C ASP A 44 -3.58 -4.20 5.07
N GLN A 45 -4.76 -4.16 4.45
CA GLN A 45 -5.63 -5.32 4.26
C GLN A 45 -5.27 -6.15 3.04
N LEU A 46 -4.55 -5.55 2.08
CA LEU A 46 -4.16 -6.18 0.83
C LEU A 46 -2.67 -5.98 0.57
N ARG A 47 -1.97 -7.10 0.33
CA ARG A 47 -0.59 -7.11 -0.14
C ARG A 47 -0.56 -6.88 -1.66
N PRO A 48 0.05 -5.80 -2.17
CA PRO A 48 0.18 -5.60 -3.61
C PRO A 48 1.07 -6.68 -4.26
N SER A 49 0.82 -6.97 -5.54
CA SER A 49 1.73 -7.79 -6.34
C SER A 49 3.06 -7.05 -6.58
N LYS A 50 4.13 -7.76 -6.96
CA LYS A 50 5.43 -7.12 -7.28
C LYS A 50 5.32 -6.13 -8.45
N ARG A 51 4.40 -6.37 -9.39
CA ARG A 51 4.12 -5.46 -10.52
C ARG A 51 3.44 -4.19 -10.03
N LEU A 52 2.36 -4.35 -9.25
CA LEU A 52 1.60 -3.22 -8.70
C LEU A 52 2.45 -2.37 -7.74
N ALA A 53 3.23 -3.01 -6.86
CA ALA A 53 4.13 -2.31 -5.95
C ALA A 53 5.15 -1.44 -6.72
N ARG A 54 5.74 -1.96 -7.80
CA ARG A 54 6.65 -1.17 -8.64
C ARG A 54 5.95 0.01 -9.32
N ALA A 55 4.75 -0.20 -9.85
CA ALA A 55 3.97 0.87 -10.48
C ALA A 55 3.62 1.98 -9.46
N LEU A 56 3.22 1.61 -8.24
CA LEU A 56 2.95 2.55 -7.14
C LEU A 56 4.18 3.40 -6.82
N LEU A 57 5.35 2.78 -6.61
CA LEU A 57 6.58 3.51 -6.30
C LEU A 57 7.02 4.43 -7.45
N GLN A 58 6.73 4.06 -8.69
CA GLN A 58 7.00 4.92 -9.84
C GLN A 58 6.09 6.15 -9.86
N LYS A 59 4.78 5.97 -9.63
CA LYS A 59 3.80 7.08 -9.64
C LYS A 59 3.90 8.00 -8.42
N LEU A 60 4.43 7.49 -7.30
CA LEU A 60 4.76 8.29 -6.12
C LEU A 60 6.15 8.94 -6.19
N HIS A 61 6.80 8.93 -7.36
CA HIS A 61 8.09 9.58 -7.61
C HIS A 61 9.22 9.16 -6.65
N ILE A 62 9.20 7.89 -6.20
CA ILE A 62 10.21 7.39 -5.27
C ILE A 62 11.56 7.20 -5.99
N PRO A 63 12.68 7.68 -5.42
CA PRO A 63 14.02 7.47 -5.95
C PRO A 63 14.36 5.97 -6.12
N GLN A 64 15.11 5.62 -7.16
CA GLN A 64 15.47 4.21 -7.43
C GLN A 64 16.25 3.56 -6.29
N SER A 65 17.04 4.35 -5.55
CA SER A 65 17.80 3.90 -4.36
C SER A 65 16.91 3.33 -3.26
N ASP A 66 15.70 3.87 -3.11
CA ASP A 66 14.82 3.60 -1.98
C ASP A 66 13.79 2.51 -2.32
N LYS A 67 13.60 2.24 -3.62
CA LYS A 67 12.65 1.25 -4.11
C LYS A 67 12.89 -0.17 -3.58
N PRO A 68 14.13 -0.70 -3.46
CA PRO A 68 14.34 -2.07 -2.99
C PRO A 68 13.74 -2.29 -1.59
N ALA A 69 14.05 -1.41 -0.64
CA ALA A 69 13.56 -1.50 0.74
C ALA A 69 12.02 -1.37 0.80
N LEU A 70 11.45 -0.44 0.03
CA LEU A 70 10.01 -0.23 -0.02
C LEU A 70 9.27 -1.38 -0.72
N LEU A 71 9.87 -2.00 -1.74
CA LEU A 71 9.32 -3.20 -2.39
C LEU A 71 9.30 -4.39 -1.43
N GLU A 72 10.35 -4.57 -0.63
CA GLU A 72 10.32 -5.59 0.42
C GLU A 72 9.22 -5.32 1.44
N LEU A 73 9.13 -4.08 1.93
CA LEU A 73 8.12 -3.66 2.90
C LEU A 73 6.69 -3.87 2.35
N ALA A 74 6.42 -3.48 1.11
CA ALA A 74 5.15 -3.69 0.40
C ALA A 74 4.75 -5.15 0.28
N ARG A 75 5.75 -6.03 0.32
CA ARG A 75 5.59 -7.46 0.15
C ARG A 75 5.65 -8.22 1.47
N ARG A 76 5.80 -7.56 2.62
CA ARG A 76 5.61 -8.24 3.92
C ARG A 76 4.15 -8.61 4.09
N ARG A 77 3.89 -9.73 4.75
CA ARG A 77 2.52 -10.18 5.02
C ARG A 77 1.94 -9.26 6.08
N THR A 78 0.97 -8.43 5.71
CA THR A 78 0.17 -7.71 6.68
C THR A 78 -0.85 -8.67 7.30
N ARG A 79 -0.93 -8.71 8.63
CA ARG A 79 -2.01 -9.41 9.31
C ARG A 79 -3.29 -8.64 9.00
N ASN A 80 -4.18 -9.24 8.22
CA ASN A 80 -5.51 -8.70 8.00
C ASN A 80 -6.46 -9.31 9.05
N PRO A 81 -6.87 -8.56 10.09
CA PRO A 81 -7.76 -9.08 11.13
C PRO A 81 -9.18 -9.39 10.62
N PHE A 82 -9.57 -8.87 9.45
CA PHE A 82 -10.91 -9.07 8.89
C PHE A 82 -11.06 -10.35 8.05
N LEU A 83 -9.96 -10.97 7.61
CA LEU A 83 -10.03 -12.25 6.85
C LEU A 83 -10.43 -13.45 7.71
N LYS A 84 -10.48 -13.33 9.04
CA LYS A 84 -10.99 -14.41 9.91
C LYS A 84 -12.50 -14.65 9.76
N LYS A 85 -13.27 -13.71 9.21
CA LYS A 85 -14.73 -13.83 9.11
C LYS A 85 -15.25 -14.45 7.80
N ILE A 86 -14.40 -14.71 6.82
CA ILE A 86 -14.84 -15.15 5.47
C ILE A 86 -14.54 -16.64 5.20
N VAL A 87 -13.82 -17.31 6.10
CA VAL A 87 -13.48 -18.74 5.95
C VAL A 87 -14.29 -19.62 6.92
N GLN A 88 -15.42 -19.11 7.40
CA GLN A 88 -16.34 -19.84 8.27
C GLN A 88 -17.77 -19.53 7.83
N THR A 89 -18.15 -20.15 6.72
CA THR A 89 -19.55 -20.38 6.37
C THR A 89 -19.64 -21.87 6.09
N ASP A 90 -20.46 -22.54 6.89
CA ASP A 90 -20.83 -23.95 6.78
C ASP A 90 -21.31 -24.35 5.37
#